data_AF-A0A7X3GMR3-F1
#
_entry.id   AF-A0A7X3GMR3-F1
#
_cell.length_a   1.000
_cell.length_b   1.000
_cell.length_c   1.000
_cell.angle_alpha   90.00
_cell.angle_beta   90.00
_cell.angle_gamma   90.00
#
_symmetry.space_group_name_H-M   'P 1'
#
loop_
_entity.id
_entity.type
_entity.pdbx_description
1 polymer ?
#
loop_
_entity_poly.entity_id
_entity_poly.type
_entity_poly.pdbx_seq_one_letter_code
_entity_poly.pdbx_strand_id
1 'polypeptide(L)'
;MQPSEGKGATPLGDRKEERPSKAAGIIAIVFIAVAVSLAASGIAVWITTGSQQMRENNKPDYDGYAYELKQSGSVKLHTLVTEPERVTLEAVRGNVSASRFYGINGGFFYNGQLLSIAVVNDQPVGGQAGAYGSGADNMRVPRGTLVWDGVKDQLSVQVVSNQAELAVSDRDHYWAQGGISMKPKDEAGWQQQIEKELAPFPDDDRLRTAVVYDAEGHLYLIVTSTKTTLAAFRVAIIASIPTIEDGIFLDGDGSSQLRSFEASLSGDGRRVEQMIRLARKDEKL
;
A
#
# COMPACT_ATOMS: atom_id res chain seq x y z
N MET A 1 -76.02 85.13 33.28
CA MET A 1 -75.94 84.54 34.64
C MET A 1 -74.52 84.05 34.88
N GLN A 2 -73.92 84.42 36.00
CA GLN A 2 -72.79 83.75 36.67
C GLN A 2 -73.35 82.62 37.58
N PRO A 3 -72.54 81.82 38.31
CA PRO A 3 -71.13 81.39 38.15
C PRO A 3 -70.94 79.85 38.35
N SER A 4 -69.71 79.31 38.31
CA SER A 4 -69.06 78.56 39.43
C SER A 4 -67.83 77.70 39.03
N GLU A 5 -67.00 77.45 40.04
CA GLU A 5 -65.63 76.91 40.11
C GLU A 5 -65.37 75.44 39.68
N GLY A 6 -64.07 75.06 39.63
CA GLY A 6 -63.62 73.65 39.63
C GLY A 6 -62.11 73.45 39.42
N LYS A 7 -61.32 73.30 40.50
CA LYS A 7 -59.90 72.88 40.44
C LYS A 7 -59.77 71.35 40.38
N GLY A 8 -58.76 70.84 39.67
CA GLY A 8 -58.34 69.43 39.77
C GLY A 8 -57.01 69.17 39.05
N ALA A 9 -55.92 69.03 39.80
CA ALA A 9 -54.63 68.55 39.29
C ALA A 9 -54.39 67.12 39.77
N THR A 10 -53.98 66.23 38.87
CA THR A 10 -53.76 64.80 39.14
C THR A 10 -52.26 64.48 39.06
N PRO A 11 -51.68 63.61 39.91
CA PRO A 11 -50.23 63.42 39.98
C PRO A 11 -49.69 62.54 38.85
N LEU A 12 -48.45 62.82 38.44
CA LEU A 12 -47.63 61.90 37.64
C LEU A 12 -47.11 60.78 38.55
N GLY A 13 -47.47 59.53 38.25
CA GLY A 13 -46.97 58.36 38.96
C GLY A 13 -45.64 57.85 38.41
N ASP A 14 -44.68 57.59 39.29
CA ASP A 14 -43.39 56.98 38.95
C ASP A 14 -43.56 55.60 38.32
N ARG A 15 -43.02 55.41 37.11
CA ARG A 15 -42.73 54.07 36.57
C ARG A 15 -41.32 53.67 36.99
N LYS A 16 -41.25 52.77 37.97
CA LYS A 16 -40.00 52.14 38.41
C LYS A 16 -39.55 51.14 37.33
N GLU A 17 -38.51 51.46 36.57
CA GLU A 17 -37.88 50.49 35.66
C GLU A 17 -37.17 49.40 36.49
N GLU A 18 -37.69 48.18 36.45
CA GLU A 18 -37.00 47.01 37.01
C GLU A 18 -35.82 46.63 36.11
N ARG A 19 -34.63 47.12 36.48
CA ARG A 19 -33.38 46.66 35.86
C ARG A 19 -33.16 45.19 36.22
N PRO A 20 -33.00 44.27 35.24
CA PRO A 20 -32.76 42.86 35.52
C PRO A 20 -31.49 42.72 36.37
N SER A 21 -31.59 41.97 37.46
CA SER A 21 -30.48 41.85 38.42
C SER A 21 -29.28 41.15 37.76
N LYS A 22 -28.07 41.61 38.08
CA LYS A 22 -26.83 41.08 37.48
C LYS A 22 -26.66 39.56 37.67
N ALA A 23 -27.30 38.99 38.70
CA ALA A 23 -27.33 37.55 38.96
C ALA A 23 -28.04 36.76 37.84
N ALA A 24 -29.16 37.27 37.30
CA ALA A 24 -29.89 36.58 36.22
C ALA A 24 -29.07 36.45 34.93
N GLY A 25 -28.30 37.51 34.59
CA GLY A 25 -27.38 37.47 33.45
C GLY A 25 -26.25 36.47 33.61
N ILE A 26 -25.66 36.38 34.81
CA ILE A 26 -24.58 35.42 35.10
C ILE A 26 -25.08 33.97 35.01
N ILE A 27 -26.26 33.68 35.58
CA ILE A 27 -26.85 32.34 35.55
C ILE A 27 -27.15 31.90 34.10
N ALA A 28 -27.71 32.80 33.28
CA ALA A 28 -27.97 32.50 31.86
C ALA A 28 -26.68 32.19 31.07
N ILE A 29 -25.60 32.94 31.30
CA ILE A 29 -24.30 32.69 30.66
C ILE A 29 -23.74 31.31 31.04
N VAL A 30 -23.83 30.92 32.31
CA VAL A 30 -23.37 29.59 32.77
C VAL A 30 -24.18 28.46 32.14
N PHE A 31 -25.50 28.58 32.07
CA PHE A 31 -26.34 27.55 31.40
C PHE A 31 -26.05 27.44 29.89
N ILE A 32 -25.85 28.56 29.20
CA ILE A 32 -25.47 28.55 27.77
C ILE A 32 -24.09 27.90 27.58
N ALA A 33 -23.11 28.24 28.42
CA ALA A 33 -21.76 27.65 28.35
C ALA A 33 -21.80 26.13 28.56
N VAL A 34 -22.51 25.66 29.59
CA VAL A 34 -22.67 24.21 29.87
C VAL A 34 -23.39 23.49 28.73
N ALA A 35 -24.46 24.07 28.17
CA ALA A 35 -25.18 23.48 27.04
C ALA A 35 -24.31 23.38 25.78
N VAL A 36 -23.51 24.41 25.48
CA VAL A 36 -22.56 24.42 24.35
C VAL A 36 -21.44 23.39 24.56
N SER A 37 -20.89 23.27 25.77
CA SER A 37 -19.88 22.25 26.09
C SER A 37 -20.42 20.83 25.95
N LEU A 38 -21.64 20.55 26.45
CA LEU A 38 -22.27 19.23 26.33
C LEU A 38 -22.59 18.89 24.86
N ALA A 39 -23.05 19.86 24.07
CA ALA A 39 -23.27 19.67 22.64
C ALA A 39 -21.95 19.40 21.89
N ALA A 40 -20.88 20.14 22.20
CA ALA A 40 -19.55 19.93 21.60
C ALA A 40 -18.97 18.55 21.96
N SER A 41 -19.11 18.11 23.21
CA SER A 41 -18.71 16.76 23.64
C SER A 41 -19.54 15.66 22.97
N GLY A 42 -20.86 15.84 22.85
CA GLY A 42 -21.73 14.89 22.14
C GLY A 42 -21.38 14.75 20.66
N ILE A 43 -21.10 15.87 19.98
CA ILE A 43 -20.64 15.90 18.59
C ILE A 43 -19.26 15.22 18.48
N ALA A 44 -18.33 15.50 19.38
CA ALA A 44 -17.00 14.88 19.37
C ALA A 44 -17.07 13.36 19.56
N VAL A 45 -17.90 12.86 20.49
CA VAL A 45 -18.15 11.42 20.70
C VAL A 45 -18.84 10.80 19.49
N TRP A 46 -19.83 11.47 18.89
CA TRP A 46 -20.50 10.94 17.69
C TRP A 46 -19.56 10.87 16.47
N ILE A 47 -18.66 11.85 16.31
CA ILE A 47 -17.63 11.84 15.27
C ILE A 47 -16.60 10.72 15.51
N THR A 48 -16.12 10.52 16.74
CA THR A 48 -15.13 9.47 17.02
C THR A 48 -15.74 8.07 16.96
N THR A 49 -16.91 7.84 17.54
CA THR A 49 -17.60 6.55 17.49
C THR A 49 -18.12 6.24 16.07
N GLY A 50 -18.66 7.24 15.35
CA GLY A 50 -19.10 7.07 13.97
C GLY A 50 -17.96 6.81 12.99
N SER A 51 -16.80 7.44 13.18
CA SER A 51 -15.59 7.15 12.37
C SER A 51 -14.94 5.81 12.71
N GLN A 52 -15.07 5.32 13.94
CA GLN A 52 -14.70 3.94 14.29
C GLN A 52 -15.66 2.92 13.68
N GLN A 53 -16.99 3.11 13.79
CA GLN A 53 -17.96 2.21 13.14
C GLN A 53 -17.84 2.19 11.60
N MET A 54 -17.53 3.32 10.96
CA MET A 54 -17.26 3.36 9.51
C MET A 54 -15.93 2.69 9.11
N ARG A 55 -14.99 2.52 10.04
CA ARG A 55 -13.76 1.74 9.83
C ARG A 55 -13.98 0.24 10.07
N GLU A 56 -14.77 -0.14 11.07
CA GLU A 56 -15.12 -1.55 11.33
C GLU A 56 -16.02 -2.14 10.24
N ASN A 57 -17.00 -1.37 9.74
CA ASN A 57 -17.90 -1.81 8.67
C ASN A 57 -17.24 -1.84 7.26
N ASN A 58 -16.03 -1.29 7.11
CA ASN A 58 -15.23 -1.35 5.88
C ASN A 58 -13.95 -2.19 6.09
N LYS A 59 -14.04 -3.30 6.85
CA LYS A 59 -12.94 -4.26 6.94
C LYS A 59 -12.58 -4.73 5.51
N PRO A 60 -11.31 -4.62 5.06
CA PRO A 60 -10.97 -4.96 3.68
C PRO A 60 -11.22 -6.44 3.36
N ASP A 61 -11.46 -6.76 2.07
CA ASP A 61 -11.50 -8.14 1.53
C ASP A 61 -10.17 -8.92 1.74
N TYR A 62 -9.15 -8.23 2.25
CA TYR A 62 -7.78 -8.67 2.46
C TYR A 62 -7.43 -8.49 3.94
N ASP A 63 -7.11 -9.58 4.63
CA ASP A 63 -6.39 -9.55 5.90
C ASP A 63 -5.02 -10.24 5.77
N GLY A 64 -4.25 -10.25 6.85
CA GLY A 64 -2.93 -10.89 6.86
C GLY A 64 -1.81 -10.14 6.13
N TYR A 65 -1.99 -8.85 5.84
CA TYR A 65 -0.92 -7.93 5.43
C TYR A 65 -0.91 -6.66 6.30
N ALA A 66 0.24 -5.99 6.34
CA ALA A 66 0.41 -4.65 6.88
C ALA A 66 0.94 -3.70 5.80
N TYR A 67 0.51 -2.43 5.83
CA TYR A 67 1.06 -1.39 4.95
C TYR A 67 2.04 -0.50 5.70
N GLU A 68 3.21 -0.28 5.11
CA GLU A 68 4.21 0.67 5.61
C GLU A 68 4.52 1.75 4.56
N LEU A 69 4.69 2.99 5.02
CA LEU A 69 5.29 4.07 4.24
C LEU A 69 6.57 4.53 4.94
N LYS A 70 7.71 4.14 4.39
CA LYS A 70 9.05 4.52 4.90
C LYS A 70 9.72 5.50 3.94
N GLN A 71 10.60 6.35 4.48
CA GLN A 71 11.42 7.26 3.69
C GLN A 71 12.88 7.14 4.13
N SER A 72 13.78 6.89 3.16
CA SER A 72 15.21 6.88 3.37
C SER A 72 15.87 7.87 2.40
N GLY A 73 16.42 8.95 2.95
CA GLY A 73 16.86 10.10 2.15
C GLY A 73 15.70 10.72 1.34
N SER A 74 15.86 10.75 0.02
CA SER A 74 14.83 11.18 -0.94
C SER A 74 13.88 10.06 -1.39
N VAL A 75 14.20 8.79 -1.10
CA VAL A 75 13.43 7.64 -1.60
C VAL A 75 12.27 7.33 -0.66
N LYS A 76 11.05 7.35 -1.20
CA LYS A 76 9.83 6.92 -0.49
C LYS A 76 9.44 5.51 -0.92
N LEU A 77 9.32 4.62 0.06
CA LEU A 77 8.97 3.21 -0.09
C LEU A 77 7.53 3.00 0.40
N HIS A 78 6.64 2.59 -0.50
CA HIS A 78 5.31 2.07 -0.16
C HIS A 78 5.42 0.56 -0.16
N THR A 79 5.12 -0.07 0.97
CA THR A 79 5.40 -1.49 1.18
C THR A 79 4.18 -2.22 1.70
N LEU A 80 3.87 -3.38 1.13
CA LEU A 80 2.95 -4.37 1.70
C LEU A 80 3.80 -5.49 2.33
N VAL A 81 3.67 -5.67 3.65
CA VAL A 81 4.34 -6.72 4.42
C VAL A 81 3.35 -7.85 4.65
N THR A 82 3.69 -9.08 4.32
CA THR A 82 2.77 -10.23 4.38
C THR A 82 3.52 -11.56 4.45
N GLU A 83 2.81 -12.64 4.74
CA GLU A 83 3.37 -13.99 4.63
C GLU A 83 3.37 -14.45 3.16
N PRO A 84 4.35 -15.24 2.71
CA PRO A 84 4.40 -15.73 1.33
C PRO A 84 3.24 -16.68 0.98
N GLU A 85 2.66 -17.39 1.97
CA GLU A 85 1.42 -18.18 1.82
C GLU A 85 0.19 -17.32 1.44
N ARG A 86 0.24 -16.00 1.65
CA ARG A 86 -0.84 -15.06 1.28
C ARG A 86 -0.57 -14.33 -0.02
N VAL A 87 0.33 -14.84 -0.86
CA VAL A 87 0.69 -14.24 -2.14
C VAL A 87 0.54 -15.22 -3.28
N THR A 88 0.01 -14.71 -4.39
CA THR A 88 -0.05 -15.43 -5.67
C THR A 88 0.20 -14.48 -6.84
N LEU A 89 0.32 -15.03 -8.03
CA LEU A 89 0.64 -14.30 -9.26
C LEU A 89 -0.56 -14.33 -10.21
N GLU A 90 -0.95 -13.19 -10.76
CA GLU A 90 -2.22 -13.02 -11.50
C GLU A 90 -2.03 -12.25 -12.81
N ALA A 91 -2.65 -12.73 -13.89
CA ALA A 91 -2.66 -12.04 -15.18
C ALA A 91 -3.64 -10.85 -15.14
N VAL A 92 -3.13 -9.65 -14.81
CA VAL A 92 -3.94 -8.42 -14.72
C VAL A 92 -4.21 -7.78 -16.08
N ARG A 93 -3.27 -7.86 -17.03
CA ARG A 93 -3.32 -7.27 -18.39
C ARG A 93 -3.86 -5.83 -18.41
N GLY A 94 -3.52 -5.03 -17.40
CA GLY A 94 -4.18 -3.78 -17.02
C GLY A 94 -3.31 -2.99 -16.05
N ASN A 95 -3.83 -1.91 -15.46
CA ASN A 95 -3.08 -1.15 -14.45
C ASN A 95 -3.42 -1.64 -13.04
N VAL A 96 -2.42 -1.89 -12.19
CA VAL A 96 -2.62 -2.45 -10.84
C VAL A 96 -3.46 -1.55 -9.95
N SER A 97 -3.32 -0.22 -10.05
CA SER A 97 -4.15 0.74 -9.29
C SER A 97 -5.66 0.58 -9.57
N ALA A 98 -6.04 0.02 -10.72
CA ALA A 98 -7.43 -0.22 -11.13
C ALA A 98 -7.92 -1.67 -10.95
N SER A 99 -7.07 -2.62 -10.52
CA SER A 99 -7.11 -4.07 -10.87
C SER A 99 -8.23 -4.99 -10.34
N ARG A 100 -9.03 -4.60 -9.34
CA ARG A 100 -9.86 -5.47 -8.44
C ARG A 100 -9.11 -6.32 -7.39
N PHE A 101 -7.78 -6.19 -7.29
CA PHE A 101 -6.93 -6.95 -6.36
C PHE A 101 -5.95 -6.04 -5.61
N TYR A 102 -5.49 -6.43 -4.42
CA TYR A 102 -4.38 -5.75 -3.74
C TYR A 102 -3.04 -6.41 -4.10
N GLY A 103 -1.97 -5.62 -4.18
CA GLY A 103 -0.66 -6.09 -4.62
C GLY A 103 0.13 -5.04 -5.41
N ILE A 104 1.14 -5.50 -6.14
CA ILE A 104 2.08 -4.69 -6.92
C ILE A 104 2.26 -5.27 -8.34
N ASN A 105 2.86 -4.52 -9.25
CA ASN A 105 3.28 -5.07 -10.55
C ASN A 105 4.31 -6.20 -10.39
N GLY A 106 4.33 -7.14 -11.34
CA GLY A 106 5.33 -8.20 -11.40
C GLY A 106 6.54 -7.88 -12.26
N GLY A 107 7.17 -8.94 -12.78
CA GLY A 107 8.38 -8.89 -13.61
C GLY A 107 8.19 -8.33 -15.02
N PHE A 108 9.27 -8.37 -15.81
CA PHE A 108 9.37 -7.70 -17.11
C PHE A 108 8.45 -8.30 -18.17
N PHE A 109 7.91 -7.44 -19.04
CA PHE A 109 7.05 -7.81 -20.17
C PHE A 109 7.35 -6.94 -21.41
N TYR A 110 6.92 -7.40 -22.59
CA TYR A 110 6.96 -6.61 -23.83
C TYR A 110 5.88 -7.10 -24.79
N ASN A 111 5.13 -6.19 -25.43
CA ASN A 111 4.10 -6.52 -26.43
C ASN A 111 3.13 -7.65 -26.04
N GLY A 112 2.62 -7.66 -24.79
CA GLY A 112 1.69 -8.69 -24.31
C GLY A 112 2.34 -10.01 -23.86
N GLN A 113 3.67 -10.05 -23.76
CA GLN A 113 4.45 -11.25 -23.47
C GLN A 113 5.24 -11.08 -22.17
N LEU A 114 5.18 -12.04 -21.26
CA LEU A 114 6.03 -12.07 -20.06
C LEU A 114 7.44 -12.50 -20.43
N LEU A 115 8.45 -11.70 -20.06
CA LEU A 115 9.87 -11.93 -20.34
C LEU A 115 10.64 -12.45 -19.11
N SER A 116 9.94 -12.65 -18.00
CA SER A 116 10.43 -13.14 -16.72
C SER A 116 9.52 -14.26 -16.23
N ILE A 117 10.09 -15.14 -15.41
CA ILE A 117 9.33 -16.20 -14.74
C ILE A 117 8.15 -15.59 -13.95
N ALA A 118 6.99 -16.21 -14.06
CA ALA A 118 5.79 -15.90 -13.29
C ALA A 118 4.94 -17.17 -13.28
N VAL A 119 5.15 -18.01 -12.27
CA VAL A 119 4.62 -19.39 -12.21
C VAL A 119 4.00 -19.64 -10.84
N VAL A 120 2.87 -20.33 -10.83
CA VAL A 120 2.22 -20.89 -9.64
C VAL A 120 1.97 -22.38 -9.92
N ASN A 121 2.51 -23.27 -9.09
CA ASN A 121 2.30 -24.72 -9.19
C ASN A 121 2.58 -25.27 -10.62
N ASP A 122 3.78 -24.98 -11.14
CA ASP A 122 4.24 -25.25 -12.51
C ASP A 122 3.38 -24.66 -13.66
N GLN A 123 2.33 -23.88 -13.37
CA GLN A 123 1.52 -23.16 -14.37
C GLN A 123 2.00 -21.71 -14.56
N PRO A 124 2.44 -21.30 -15.77
CA PRO A 124 2.75 -19.91 -16.04
C PRO A 124 1.51 -19.02 -16.07
N VAL A 125 1.64 -17.82 -15.53
CA VAL A 125 0.54 -16.85 -15.38
C VAL A 125 0.11 -16.24 -16.73
N GLY A 126 1.04 -16.09 -17.67
CA GLY A 126 0.80 -15.44 -18.96
C GLY A 126 0.11 -16.32 -20.01
N GLY A 127 0.11 -17.64 -19.85
CA GLY A 127 -0.43 -18.58 -20.84
C GLY A 127 -0.01 -20.04 -20.60
N GLN A 128 -0.06 -20.86 -21.65
CA GLN A 128 0.29 -22.28 -21.54
C GLN A 128 1.79 -22.51 -21.29
N ALA A 129 2.13 -23.53 -20.51
CA ALA A 129 3.51 -23.99 -20.31
C ALA A 129 4.20 -24.29 -21.65
N GLY A 130 5.44 -23.83 -21.80
CA GLY A 130 6.23 -23.94 -23.03
C GLY A 130 5.84 -22.97 -24.16
N ALA A 131 4.80 -22.14 -24.00
CA ALA A 131 4.51 -21.08 -24.96
C ALA A 131 5.43 -19.87 -24.73
N TYR A 132 5.94 -19.30 -25.83
CA TYR A 132 6.73 -18.06 -25.80
C TYR A 132 5.90 -16.92 -25.18
N GLY A 133 6.48 -16.22 -24.21
CA GLY A 133 5.81 -15.14 -23.47
C GLY A 133 4.85 -15.57 -22.36
N SER A 134 4.78 -16.87 -22.04
CA SER A 134 3.92 -17.42 -20.97
C SER A 134 4.33 -17.04 -19.56
N GLY A 135 5.61 -16.70 -19.34
CA GLY A 135 6.19 -16.57 -18.00
C GLY A 135 6.80 -17.87 -17.46
N ALA A 136 7.05 -18.87 -18.31
CA ALA A 136 7.85 -20.05 -17.94
C ALA A 136 9.37 -19.77 -17.91
N ASP A 137 9.82 -18.67 -18.52
CA ASP A 137 11.22 -18.40 -18.83
C ASP A 137 11.67 -16.99 -18.41
N ASN A 138 12.93 -16.86 -17.98
CA ASN A 138 13.67 -15.61 -17.96
C ASN A 138 14.36 -15.43 -19.31
N MET A 139 13.87 -14.50 -20.13
CA MET A 139 14.36 -14.36 -21.50
C MET A 139 15.76 -13.76 -21.57
N ARG A 140 16.52 -14.23 -22.58
CA ARG A 140 17.90 -13.84 -22.95
C ARG A 140 19.01 -14.32 -22.00
N VAL A 141 18.81 -14.27 -20.70
CA VAL A 141 19.80 -14.66 -19.68
C VAL A 141 19.11 -15.29 -18.46
N PRO A 142 19.79 -16.19 -17.72
CA PRO A 142 19.35 -16.58 -16.38
C PRO A 142 19.21 -15.35 -15.48
N ARG A 143 18.19 -15.31 -14.63
CA ARG A 143 17.91 -14.18 -13.74
C ARG A 143 17.47 -14.62 -12.36
N GLY A 144 17.67 -13.72 -11.39
CA GLY A 144 17.15 -13.84 -10.04
C GLY A 144 15.65 -14.05 -10.05
N THR A 145 15.23 -15.17 -9.49
CA THR A 145 13.85 -15.61 -9.39
C THR A 145 13.56 -15.87 -7.93
N LEU A 146 12.66 -15.10 -7.33
CA LEU A 146 12.18 -15.31 -5.97
C LEU A 146 11.19 -16.46 -5.96
N VAL A 147 11.41 -17.44 -5.11
CA VAL A 147 10.65 -18.69 -5.03
C VAL A 147 10.21 -18.92 -3.59
N TRP A 148 8.92 -19.20 -3.37
CA TRP A 148 8.42 -19.76 -2.13
C TRP A 148 8.15 -21.26 -2.30
N ASP A 149 8.83 -22.09 -1.51
CA ASP A 149 8.60 -23.53 -1.41
C ASP A 149 7.59 -23.78 -0.27
N GLY A 150 6.32 -24.04 -0.61
CA GLY A 150 5.24 -24.15 0.37
C GLY A 150 5.28 -25.41 1.24
N VAL A 151 6.13 -26.40 0.90
CA VAL A 151 6.34 -27.59 1.75
C VAL A 151 7.39 -27.34 2.82
N LYS A 152 8.42 -26.54 2.51
CA LYS A 152 9.40 -26.08 3.52
C LYS A 152 8.99 -24.81 4.25
N ASP A 153 7.97 -24.12 3.74
CA ASP A 153 7.63 -22.73 4.05
C ASP A 153 8.87 -21.81 4.01
N GLN A 154 9.55 -21.81 2.86
CA GLN A 154 10.84 -21.14 2.72
C GLN A 154 10.93 -20.31 1.44
N LEU A 155 11.42 -19.07 1.57
CA LEU A 155 11.76 -18.18 0.47
C LEU A 155 13.23 -18.33 0.05
N SER A 156 13.49 -18.22 -1.26
CA SER A 156 14.84 -18.27 -1.84
C SER A 156 14.93 -17.45 -3.14
N VAL A 157 16.10 -16.87 -3.44
CA VAL A 157 16.39 -16.31 -4.78
C VAL A 157 17.29 -17.26 -5.56
N GLN A 158 16.76 -17.79 -6.65
CA GLN A 158 17.43 -18.75 -7.54
C GLN A 158 17.72 -18.08 -8.89
N VAL A 159 18.96 -18.19 -9.38
CA VAL A 159 19.33 -17.63 -10.70
C VAL A 159 19.16 -18.70 -11.76
N VAL A 160 18.05 -18.63 -12.49
CA VAL A 160 17.60 -19.68 -13.44
C VAL A 160 17.12 -19.09 -14.77
N SER A 161 17.16 -19.92 -15.81
CA SER A 161 16.70 -19.61 -17.17
C SER A 161 15.21 -19.89 -17.36
N ASN A 162 14.69 -20.95 -16.74
CA ASN A 162 13.32 -21.45 -16.93
C ASN A 162 12.80 -22.15 -15.67
N GLN A 163 11.48 -22.40 -15.62
CA GLN A 163 10.82 -23.01 -14.46
C GLN A 163 11.29 -24.44 -14.16
N ALA A 164 11.80 -25.20 -15.14
CA ALA A 164 12.24 -26.58 -14.90
C ALA A 164 13.52 -26.62 -14.03
N GLU A 165 14.35 -25.58 -14.10
CA GLU A 165 15.56 -25.42 -13.28
C GLU A 165 15.27 -25.08 -11.80
N LEU A 166 14.02 -24.73 -11.44
CA LEU A 166 13.65 -24.35 -10.06
C LEU A 166 13.80 -25.52 -9.07
N ALA A 167 14.54 -25.28 -8.00
CA ALA A 167 14.67 -26.19 -6.87
C ALA A 167 13.54 -25.93 -5.86
N VAL A 168 12.48 -26.73 -5.95
CA VAL A 168 11.33 -26.76 -5.02
C VAL A 168 11.06 -28.20 -4.57
N SER A 169 10.53 -28.38 -3.36
CA SER A 169 10.23 -29.72 -2.81
C SER A 169 9.01 -30.38 -3.44
N ASP A 170 8.03 -29.56 -3.84
CA ASP A 170 6.80 -29.98 -4.49
C ASP A 170 6.50 -29.00 -5.63
N ARG A 171 6.14 -29.55 -6.79
CA ARG A 171 5.82 -28.79 -8.01
C ARG A 171 4.38 -28.31 -8.03
N ASP A 172 3.52 -28.91 -7.20
CA ASP A 172 2.11 -28.52 -7.05
C ASP A 172 1.87 -27.57 -5.85
N HIS A 173 2.94 -27.14 -5.15
CA HIS A 173 2.83 -26.26 -3.96
C HIS A 173 4.00 -25.24 -3.87
N TYR A 174 4.07 -24.33 -4.85
CA TYR A 174 5.05 -23.24 -4.89
C TYR A 174 4.59 -22.07 -5.77
N TRP A 175 5.18 -20.89 -5.57
CA TRP A 175 5.15 -19.81 -6.58
C TRP A 175 6.55 -19.26 -6.85
N ALA A 176 6.77 -18.75 -8.06
CA ALA A 176 8.05 -18.23 -8.51
C ALA A 176 7.90 -16.97 -9.37
N GLN A 177 8.63 -15.91 -9.02
CA GLN A 177 8.66 -14.61 -9.69
C GLN A 177 10.08 -14.26 -10.14
N GLY A 178 10.29 -14.15 -11.45
CA GLY A 178 11.54 -13.66 -12.06
C GLY A 178 11.65 -12.14 -11.99
N GLY A 179 12.87 -11.64 -11.77
CA GLY A 179 13.20 -10.22 -11.67
C GLY A 179 14.67 -9.98 -12.01
N ILE A 180 15.34 -9.15 -11.22
CA ILE A 180 16.81 -9.03 -11.17
C ILE A 180 17.27 -9.25 -9.73
N SER A 181 18.24 -10.11 -9.47
CA SER A 181 18.78 -10.36 -8.11
C SER A 181 19.22 -9.07 -7.39
N MET A 182 18.76 -8.86 -6.15
CA MET A 182 19.12 -7.69 -5.36
C MET A 182 20.44 -7.85 -4.59
N LYS A 183 20.73 -9.07 -4.11
CA LYS A 183 21.92 -9.38 -3.30
C LYS A 183 22.19 -8.35 -2.19
N PRO A 184 21.24 -8.16 -1.26
CA PRO A 184 21.31 -7.10 -0.24
C PRO A 184 22.49 -7.27 0.72
N LYS A 185 22.95 -8.51 0.95
CA LYS A 185 24.10 -8.83 1.81
C LYS A 185 25.47 -8.78 1.12
N ASP A 186 25.52 -8.61 -0.21
CA ASP A 186 26.75 -8.65 -1.00
C ASP A 186 26.96 -7.35 -1.80
N GLU A 187 27.63 -6.38 -1.17
CA GLU A 187 27.89 -5.06 -1.77
C GLU A 187 28.86 -5.11 -2.96
N ALA A 188 29.73 -6.12 -3.03
CA ALA A 188 30.71 -6.24 -4.13
C ALA A 188 30.13 -7.01 -5.33
N GLY A 189 29.32 -8.04 -5.09
CA GLY A 189 28.74 -8.89 -6.12
C GLY A 189 27.47 -8.34 -6.76
N TRP A 190 26.66 -7.52 -6.07
CA TRP A 190 25.37 -7.08 -6.62
C TRP A 190 25.52 -6.27 -7.91
N GLN A 191 26.55 -5.43 -8.03
CA GLN A 191 26.84 -4.65 -9.26
C GLN A 191 27.10 -5.57 -10.45
N GLN A 192 27.98 -6.57 -10.28
CA GLN A 192 28.23 -7.57 -11.32
C GLN A 192 26.99 -8.41 -11.64
N GLN A 193 26.11 -8.63 -10.66
CA GLN A 193 24.90 -9.41 -10.83
C GLN A 193 23.86 -8.64 -11.66
N ILE A 194 23.62 -7.35 -11.39
CA ILE A 194 22.71 -6.54 -12.20
C ILE A 194 23.20 -6.37 -13.64
N GLU A 195 24.52 -6.36 -13.88
CA GLU A 195 25.11 -6.38 -15.23
C GLU A 195 24.85 -7.71 -15.95
N LYS A 196 25.16 -8.84 -15.30
CA LYS A 196 24.95 -10.19 -15.87
C LYS A 196 23.49 -10.48 -16.21
N GLU A 197 22.57 -10.03 -15.35
CA GLU A 197 21.12 -10.22 -15.51
C GLU A 197 20.46 -9.18 -16.44
N LEU A 198 21.27 -8.24 -16.97
CA LEU A 198 20.86 -7.16 -17.89
C LEU A 198 19.77 -6.26 -17.28
N ALA A 199 20.04 -5.71 -16.10
CA ALA A 199 19.14 -4.78 -15.42
C ALA A 199 18.89 -3.52 -16.27
N PRO A 200 17.62 -3.14 -16.52
CA PRO A 200 17.32 -1.99 -17.36
C PRO A 200 17.58 -0.67 -16.62
N PHE A 201 18.39 0.19 -17.24
CA PHE A 201 18.62 1.57 -16.82
C PHE A 201 18.98 1.71 -15.32
N PRO A 202 20.05 1.06 -14.82
CA PRO A 202 20.34 1.03 -13.38
C PRO A 202 20.64 2.42 -12.80
N ASP A 203 21.30 3.28 -13.57
CA ASP A 203 21.74 4.62 -13.14
C ASP A 203 20.71 5.74 -13.39
N ASP A 204 19.61 5.45 -14.10
CA ASP A 204 18.56 6.44 -14.37
C ASP A 204 17.68 6.67 -13.13
N ASP A 205 17.26 7.92 -12.91
CA ASP A 205 16.18 8.23 -11.97
C ASP A 205 14.81 7.79 -12.53
N ARG A 206 14.35 6.63 -12.06
CA ARG A 206 13.06 6.01 -12.43
C ARG A 206 12.28 5.61 -11.19
N LEU A 207 10.96 5.43 -11.32
CA LEU A 207 10.22 4.69 -10.29
C LEU A 207 10.75 3.25 -10.27
N ARG A 208 10.70 2.58 -9.12
CA ARG A 208 11.23 1.22 -8.96
C ARG A 208 10.26 0.36 -8.17
N THR A 209 10.27 -0.94 -8.48
CA THR A 209 9.55 -1.99 -7.75
C THR A 209 10.53 -3.09 -7.36
N ALA A 210 10.33 -3.69 -6.19
CA ALA A 210 11.07 -4.85 -5.71
C ALA A 210 10.19 -5.76 -4.86
N VAL A 211 10.64 -7.00 -4.69
CA VAL A 211 10.18 -7.88 -3.61
C VAL A 211 11.39 -8.42 -2.88
N VAL A 212 11.40 -8.31 -1.56
CA VAL A 212 12.43 -8.85 -0.68
C VAL A 212 11.80 -9.65 0.45
N TYR A 213 12.61 -10.42 1.16
CA TYR A 213 12.17 -11.10 2.38
C TYR A 213 13.22 -10.98 3.48
N ASP A 214 12.79 -11.06 4.73
CA ASP A 214 13.67 -11.05 5.90
C ASP A 214 14.06 -12.46 6.38
N ALA A 215 14.94 -12.51 7.37
CA ALA A 215 15.40 -13.75 8.00
C ALA A 215 14.28 -14.48 8.77
N GLU A 216 13.21 -13.78 9.10
CA GLU A 216 12.00 -14.29 9.74
C GLU A 216 11.01 -14.93 8.75
N GLY A 217 11.15 -14.64 7.45
CA GLY A 217 10.33 -15.19 6.36
C GLY A 217 9.25 -14.23 5.81
N HIS A 218 9.09 -13.04 6.38
CA HIS A 218 8.09 -12.08 5.92
C HIS A 218 8.47 -11.54 4.54
N LEU A 219 7.46 -11.41 3.67
CA LEU A 219 7.59 -10.90 2.32
C LEU A 219 7.22 -9.40 2.27
N TYR A 220 8.06 -8.61 1.61
CA TYR A 220 7.91 -7.17 1.45
C TYR A 220 7.72 -6.81 -0.03
N LEU A 221 6.50 -6.44 -0.43
CA LEU A 221 6.15 -5.97 -1.77
C LEU A 221 6.34 -4.44 -1.83
N ILE A 222 7.37 -3.95 -2.52
CA ILE A 222 7.87 -2.56 -2.39
C ILE A 222 7.75 -1.80 -3.71
N VAL A 223 7.14 -0.62 -3.70
CA VAL A 223 7.05 0.31 -4.83
C VAL A 223 7.48 1.72 -4.42
N THR A 224 8.26 2.42 -5.25
CA THR A 224 8.59 3.83 -5.00
C THR A 224 7.54 4.79 -5.55
N SER A 225 7.26 5.87 -4.81
CA SER A 225 6.54 7.04 -5.33
C SER A 225 7.46 8.20 -5.72
N THR A 226 8.77 7.94 -5.74
CA THR A 226 9.84 8.90 -6.03
C THR A 226 10.80 8.25 -7.01
N LYS A 227 11.27 9.02 -8.00
CA LYS A 227 12.29 8.55 -8.93
C LYS A 227 13.62 8.38 -8.22
N THR A 228 14.35 7.32 -8.58
CA THR A 228 15.62 6.92 -7.97
C THR A 228 16.40 6.00 -8.90
N THR A 229 17.72 6.03 -8.81
CA THR A 229 18.60 4.99 -9.33
C THR A 229 18.35 3.64 -8.63
N LEU A 230 18.75 2.54 -9.27
CA LEU A 230 18.62 1.20 -8.70
C LEU A 230 19.49 1.04 -7.44
N ALA A 231 20.67 1.66 -7.42
CA ALA A 231 21.57 1.68 -6.26
C ALA A 231 20.93 2.38 -5.05
N ALA A 232 20.40 3.59 -5.24
CA ALA A 232 19.76 4.33 -4.15
C ALA A 232 18.48 3.64 -3.66
N PHE A 233 17.74 2.95 -4.55
CA PHE A 233 16.60 2.12 -4.15
C PHE A 233 17.02 0.93 -3.28
N ARG A 234 18.08 0.19 -3.68
CA ARG A 234 18.64 -0.92 -2.89
C ARG A 234 19.07 -0.47 -1.49
N VAL A 235 19.81 0.64 -1.40
CA VAL A 235 20.24 1.24 -0.12
C VAL A 235 19.04 1.68 0.73
N ALA A 236 18.02 2.29 0.12
CA ALA A 236 16.81 2.69 0.84
C ALA A 236 16.06 1.50 1.43
N ILE A 237 15.98 0.38 0.70
CA ILE A 237 15.37 -0.88 1.14
C ILE A 237 16.16 -1.47 2.32
N ILE A 238 17.48 -1.65 2.19
CA ILE A 238 18.35 -2.20 3.24
C ILE A 238 18.30 -1.35 4.52
N ALA A 239 18.23 -0.02 4.39
CA ALA A 239 18.09 0.88 5.54
C ALA A 239 16.70 0.83 6.21
N SER A 240 15.68 0.28 5.53
CA SER A 240 14.28 0.29 5.97
C SER A 240 13.80 -1.05 6.56
N ILE A 241 14.53 -2.13 6.32
CA ILE A 241 14.24 -3.50 6.77
C ILE A 241 15.57 -4.08 7.30
N PRO A 242 15.74 -4.29 8.62
CA PRO A 242 17.04 -4.56 9.21
C PRO A 242 17.56 -6.00 9.02
N THR A 243 16.68 -6.95 8.68
CA THR A 243 16.96 -8.40 8.63
C THR A 243 16.80 -9.01 7.23
N ILE A 244 16.87 -8.23 6.14
CA ILE A 244 16.71 -8.75 4.76
C ILE A 244 17.66 -9.92 4.49
N GLU A 245 17.10 -11.03 3.99
CA GLU A 245 17.83 -12.21 3.57
C GLU A 245 18.30 -12.08 2.11
N ASP A 246 17.36 -12.06 1.14
CA ASP A 246 17.61 -11.75 -0.27
C ASP A 246 16.36 -11.12 -0.91
N GLY A 247 16.39 -10.86 -2.22
CA GLY A 247 15.23 -10.41 -2.97
C GLY A 247 15.55 -10.08 -4.43
N ILE A 248 14.56 -9.51 -5.12
CA ILE A 248 14.64 -9.15 -6.53
C ILE A 248 14.06 -7.76 -6.81
N PHE A 249 14.64 -7.06 -7.78
CA PHE A 249 14.00 -5.93 -8.45
C PHE A 249 13.03 -6.45 -9.52
N LEU A 250 11.94 -5.73 -9.75
CA LEU A 250 10.91 -6.06 -10.74
C LEU A 250 10.85 -5.01 -11.85
N ASP A 251 9.86 -5.11 -12.74
CA ASP A 251 9.67 -4.07 -13.74
C ASP A 251 9.35 -2.73 -13.09
N GLY A 252 9.88 -1.66 -13.66
CA GLY A 252 9.96 -0.35 -13.02
C GLY A 252 9.41 0.76 -13.90
N ASP A 253 9.84 1.99 -13.60
CA ASP A 253 9.40 3.20 -14.29
C ASP A 253 7.86 3.29 -14.28
N GLY A 254 7.21 3.51 -15.42
CA GLY A 254 5.75 3.54 -15.50
C GLY A 254 5.03 2.24 -15.11
N SER A 255 5.73 1.10 -15.11
CA SER A 255 5.19 -0.17 -14.61
C SER A 255 5.14 -0.24 -13.09
N SER A 256 5.83 0.66 -12.37
CA SER A 256 5.89 0.66 -10.89
C SER A 256 4.53 1.03 -10.30
N GLN A 257 3.75 0.01 -9.91
CA GLN A 257 2.33 0.17 -9.59
C GLN A 257 1.97 -0.62 -8.33
N LEU A 258 1.10 -0.04 -7.50
CA LEU A 258 0.63 -0.63 -6.24
C LEU A 258 -0.86 -0.36 -6.08
N ARG A 259 -1.57 -1.31 -5.47
CA ARG A 259 -2.91 -1.12 -4.92
C ARG A 259 -3.02 -1.80 -3.56
N SER A 260 -3.47 -1.04 -2.57
CA SER A 260 -3.92 -1.55 -1.28
C SER A 260 -5.15 -0.75 -0.81
N PHE A 261 -5.55 -0.92 0.45
CA PHE A 261 -6.55 -0.05 1.07
C PHE A 261 -6.01 1.36 1.33
N GLU A 262 -4.72 1.45 1.68
CA GLU A 262 -4.03 2.67 2.13
C GLU A 262 -3.49 3.53 0.98
N ALA A 263 -3.08 2.88 -0.12
CA ALA A 263 -2.39 3.54 -1.23
C ALA A 263 -2.79 2.98 -2.60
N SER A 264 -2.72 3.84 -3.60
CA SER A 264 -2.94 3.49 -5.00
C SER A 264 -1.95 4.25 -5.86
N LEU A 265 -0.99 3.53 -6.46
CA LEU A 265 0.08 4.09 -7.28
C LEU A 265 -0.09 3.56 -8.70
N SER A 266 -0.35 4.46 -9.64
CA SER A 266 -0.63 4.12 -11.05
C SER A 266 0.61 3.98 -11.92
N GLY A 267 1.82 4.25 -11.41
CA GLY A 267 3.00 4.46 -12.23
C GLY A 267 2.76 5.62 -13.20
N ASP A 268 2.98 5.40 -14.50
CA ASP A 268 2.59 6.36 -15.57
C ASP A 268 1.18 6.10 -16.13
N GLY A 269 0.43 5.15 -15.56
CA GLY A 269 -0.89 4.74 -16.02
C GLY A 269 -0.88 3.61 -17.05
N ARG A 270 0.29 3.11 -17.49
CA ARG A 270 0.36 2.00 -18.45
C ARG A 270 -0.28 0.71 -17.95
N ARG A 271 -0.56 -0.19 -18.89
CA ARG A 271 -0.93 -1.58 -18.61
C ARG A 271 0.32 -2.40 -18.33
N VAL A 272 0.23 -3.32 -17.38
CA VAL A 272 1.21 -4.40 -17.13
C VAL A 272 0.51 -5.74 -17.35
N GLU A 273 1.26 -6.78 -17.71
CA GLU A 273 0.68 -8.08 -18.05
C GLU A 273 0.27 -8.91 -16.82
N GLN A 274 1.08 -8.87 -15.76
CA GLN A 274 0.82 -9.60 -14.52
C GLN A 274 1.12 -8.76 -13.26
N MET A 275 0.51 -9.18 -12.15
CA MET A 275 0.74 -8.61 -10.82
C MET A 275 1.04 -9.70 -9.78
N ILE A 276 1.83 -9.32 -8.78
CA ILE A 276 1.98 -10.07 -7.54
C ILE A 276 0.86 -9.58 -6.62
N ARG A 277 -0.09 -10.45 -6.31
CA ARG A 277 -1.28 -10.09 -5.54
C ARG A 277 -1.35 -10.78 -4.20
N LEU A 278 -1.97 -10.11 -3.25
CA LEU A 278 -2.41 -10.71 -2.01
C LEU A 278 -3.56 -11.70 -2.30
N ALA A 279 -3.62 -12.76 -1.51
CA ALA A 279 -4.79 -13.62 -1.37
C ALA A 279 -5.89 -12.89 -0.60
N ARG A 280 -7.15 -13.17 -0.93
CA ARG A 280 -8.28 -12.76 -0.07
C ARG A 280 -8.40 -13.71 1.12
N LYS A 281 -8.99 -13.23 2.21
CA LYS A 281 -9.12 -13.94 3.49
C LYS A 281 -9.55 -15.41 3.39
N ASP A 282 -10.56 -15.69 2.56
CA ASP A 282 -11.17 -17.02 2.41
C ASP A 282 -10.80 -17.67 1.05
N GLU A 283 -9.80 -17.13 0.35
CA GLU A 283 -9.28 -17.66 -0.92
C GLU A 283 -8.26 -18.77 -0.65
N LYS A 284 -8.48 -19.94 -1.24
CA LYS A 284 -7.47 -21.00 -1.27
C LYS A 284 -6.61 -20.80 -2.53
N LEU A 285 -5.30 -20.70 -2.31
CA LEU A 285 -4.28 -20.75 -3.35
C LEU A 285 -3.90 -22.20 -3.69
#